data_AF-A0A3P6FVB1-F1
#
_entry.id   AF-A0A3P6FVB1-F1
#
_cell.length_a   1.000
_cell.length_b   1.000
_cell.length_c   1.000
_cell.angle_alpha   90.00
_cell.angle_beta   90.00
_cell.angle_gamma   90.00
#
_symmetry.space_group_name_H-M   'P 1'
#
loop_
_entity.id
_entity.type
_entity.pdbx_description
1 polymer ?
#
loop_
_entity_poly.entity_id
_entity_poly.type
_entity_poly.pdbx_seq_one_letter_code
_entity_poly.pdbx_strand_id
1 'polypeptide(L)'
;MDSLAQELNLWAGVVSTGPSGCVLNSRYRNRDVPEYKQELGNAIVNFSRVVPDGQRVFFPSYYLMDRCIAFWKDGGHRHSMKIWERISKLKKPVIELKDPPLFPAAMLVSNRCLRLRFFVF
;
A
#
# COMPACT_ATOMS: atom_id res chain seq x y z
N MET A 1 -30.71 11.31 -22.56
CA MET A 1 -29.94 12.57 -22.66
C MET A 1 -28.61 12.33 -21.94
N ASP A 2 -27.93 11.21 -22.24
CA ASP A 2 -26.91 10.62 -21.36
C ASP A 2 -25.69 10.13 -22.14
N SER A 3 -25.33 10.84 -23.21
CA SER A 3 -24.21 10.49 -24.09
C SER A 3 -22.97 11.39 -23.91
N LEU A 4 -22.80 12.03 -22.75
CA LEU A 4 -21.69 12.97 -22.51
C LEU A 4 -20.91 12.74 -21.19
N ALA A 5 -21.11 11.62 -20.50
CA ALA A 5 -20.42 11.33 -19.23
C ALA A 5 -19.22 10.37 -19.37
N GLN A 6 -18.61 10.27 -20.56
CA GLN A 6 -17.52 9.33 -20.81
C GLN A 6 -16.25 10.04 -21.30
N GLU A 7 -15.74 11.01 -20.54
CA GLU A 7 -14.44 11.64 -20.80
C GLU A 7 -13.53 11.77 -19.57
N LEU A 8 -13.72 10.91 -18.57
CA LEU A 8 -12.70 10.68 -17.53
C LEU A 8 -12.35 9.19 -17.50
N ASN A 9 -11.15 8.83 -17.93
CA ASN A 9 -10.56 7.49 -17.77
C ASN A 9 -10.13 7.24 -16.31
N LEU A 10 -10.99 7.61 -15.35
CA LEU A 10 -10.71 7.58 -13.93
C LEU A 10 -11.85 6.87 -13.20
N TRP A 11 -11.49 5.85 -12.43
CA TRP A 11 -12.39 5.18 -11.50
C TRP A 11 -11.93 5.48 -10.08
N ALA A 12 -12.89 5.82 -9.21
CA ALA A 12 -12.68 5.99 -7.79
C ALA A 12 -13.61 5.06 -7.03
N GLY A 13 -13.08 4.39 -6.01
CA GLY A 13 -13.86 3.51 -5.15
C GLY A 13 -13.26 3.42 -3.75
N VAL A 14 -14.10 3.05 -2.79
CA VAL A 14 -13.71 2.88 -1.39
C VAL A 14 -13.67 1.39 -1.08
N VAL A 15 -12.54 0.94 -0.53
CA VAL A 15 -12.39 -0.42 0.01
C VAL A 15 -12.42 -0.34 1.52
N SER A 16 -13.55 -0.70 2.11
CA SER A 16 -13.81 -0.60 3.55
C SER A 16 -13.35 -1.84 4.34
N THR A 17 -13.17 -2.97 3.67
CA THR A 17 -12.82 -4.25 4.31
C THR A 17 -11.68 -4.96 3.59
N GLY A 18 -10.85 -5.68 4.34
CA GLY A 18 -9.79 -6.53 3.83
C GLY A 18 -10.29 -7.89 3.36
N PRO A 19 -9.39 -8.73 2.81
CA PRO A 19 -9.74 -10.04 2.26
C PRO A 19 -10.43 -11.02 3.22
N SER A 20 -10.24 -10.89 4.54
CA SER A 20 -10.97 -11.72 5.54
C SER A 20 -12.27 -11.08 6.04
N GLY A 21 -12.66 -9.92 5.50
CA GLY A 21 -13.84 -9.17 5.96
C GLY A 21 -13.58 -8.22 7.13
N CYS A 22 -12.35 -8.16 7.66
CA CYS A 22 -11.98 -7.20 8.69
C CYS A 22 -12.05 -5.77 8.15
N VAL A 23 -12.54 -4.83 8.96
CA VAL A 23 -12.66 -3.42 8.58
C VAL A 23 -11.27 -2.77 8.50
N LEU A 24 -10.99 -2.14 7.35
CA LEU A 24 -9.79 -1.32 7.16
C LEU A 24 -9.99 0.05 7.80
N ASN A 25 -9.67 0.15 9.09
CA ASN A 25 -9.83 1.36 9.87
C ASN A 25 -8.51 1.81 10.52
N SER A 26 -7.97 2.94 10.05
CA SER A 26 -6.71 3.52 10.51
C SER A 26 -6.85 4.48 11.71
N ARG A 27 -8.01 4.52 12.39
CA ARG A 27 -8.19 5.30 13.64
C ARG A 27 -7.13 4.94 14.67
N TYR A 28 -6.78 5.89 15.53
CA TYR A 28 -5.71 5.77 16.53
C TYR A 28 -5.75 4.47 17.34
N ARG A 29 -6.95 4.03 17.76
CA ARG A 29 -7.15 2.81 18.57
C ARG A 29 -6.94 1.51 17.79
N ASN A 30 -7.15 1.53 16.47
CA ASN A 30 -7.19 0.33 15.63
C ASN A 30 -5.91 0.15 14.82
N ARG A 31 -5.17 1.22 14.55
CA ARG A 31 -4.01 1.22 13.65
C ARG A 31 -2.83 0.37 14.14
N ASP A 32 -2.75 0.11 15.45
CA ASP A 32 -1.69 -0.72 16.04
C ASP A 32 -2.07 -2.19 16.20
N VAL A 33 -3.34 -2.54 15.95
CA VAL A 33 -3.89 -3.89 16.05
C VAL A 33 -3.29 -4.77 14.93
N PRO A 34 -2.80 -5.99 15.24
CA PRO A 34 -2.19 -6.90 14.26
C PRO A 34 -3.10 -7.24 13.08
N GLU A 35 -4.38 -7.46 13.34
CA GLU A 35 -5.39 -7.84 12.35
C GLU A 35 -5.52 -6.75 11.27
N TYR A 36 -5.58 -5.48 11.69
CA TYR A 36 -5.61 -4.34 10.76
C TYR A 36 -4.36 -4.32 9.85
N LYS A 37 -3.17 -4.49 10.43
CA LYS A 37 -1.91 -4.47 9.67
C LYS A 37 -1.84 -5.64 8.69
N GLN A 38 -2.27 -6.83 9.12
CA GLN A 38 -2.33 -8.03 8.28
C GLN A 38 -3.26 -7.82 7.09
N GLU A 39 -4.47 -7.31 7.34
CA GLU A 39 -5.51 -7.13 6.33
C GLU A 39 -5.17 -6.04 5.32
N LEU A 40 -4.60 -4.93 5.78
CA LEU A 40 -4.06 -3.89 4.90
C LEU A 40 -2.96 -4.45 3.99
N GLY A 41 -2.04 -5.24 4.56
CA GLY A 41 -0.96 -5.87 3.80
C GLY A 41 -1.47 -6.86 2.76
N ASN A 42 -2.46 -7.69 3.12
CA ASN A 42 -3.09 -8.64 2.19
C ASN A 42 -3.86 -7.93 1.07
N ALA A 43 -4.56 -6.84 1.38
CA ALA A 43 -5.21 -6.01 0.37
C ALA A 43 -4.18 -5.46 -0.63
N ILE A 44 -3.05 -4.91 -0.15
CA ILE A 44 -1.96 -4.41 -1.00
C ILE A 44 -1.37 -5.51 -1.89
N VAL A 45 -1.19 -6.74 -1.37
CA VAL A 45 -0.76 -7.89 -2.17
C VAL A 45 -1.75 -8.18 -3.29
N ASN A 46 -3.05 -8.17 -3.01
CA ASN A 46 -4.08 -8.41 -4.03
C ASN A 46 -4.08 -7.32 -5.11
N PHE A 47 -4.00 -6.05 -4.72
CA PHE A 47 -3.85 -4.95 -5.67
C PHE A 47 -2.59 -5.07 -6.52
N SER A 48 -1.48 -5.51 -5.91
CA SER A 48 -0.20 -5.67 -6.63
C SER A 48 -0.25 -6.73 -7.73
N ARG A 49 -1.23 -7.65 -7.71
CA ARG A 49 -1.43 -8.66 -8.75
C ARG A 49 -2.19 -8.12 -9.96
N VAL A 50 -3.14 -7.22 -9.74
CA VAL A 50 -4.07 -6.75 -10.77
C VAL A 50 -3.69 -5.41 -11.37
N VAL A 51 -3.02 -4.55 -10.59
CA VAL A 51 -2.55 -3.25 -11.07
C VAL A 51 -1.28 -3.49 -11.89
N PRO A 52 -1.27 -3.22 -13.21
CA PRO A 52 -0.06 -3.32 -14.02
C PRO A 52 0.97 -2.27 -13.59
N ASP A 53 2.21 -2.42 -14.06
CA ASP A 53 3.30 -1.47 -13.83
C ASP A 53 3.56 -1.15 -12.35
N GLY A 54 3.18 0.06 -11.91
CA GLY A 54 3.45 0.58 -10.58
C GLY A 54 2.17 0.90 -9.82
N GLN A 55 2.26 0.93 -8.49
CA GLN A 55 1.16 1.39 -7.65
C GLN A 55 1.70 2.32 -6.57
N ARG A 56 0.87 3.27 -6.13
CA ARG A 56 1.23 4.23 -5.09
C ARG A 56 0.30 4.06 -3.89
N VAL A 57 0.88 3.88 -2.71
CA VAL A 57 0.13 3.75 -1.46
C VAL A 57 0.52 4.90 -0.56
N PHE A 58 -0.50 5.66 -0.15
CA PHE A 58 -0.34 6.77 0.76
C PHE A 58 -0.76 6.37 2.17
N PHE A 59 0.12 6.62 3.14
CA PHE A 59 -0.22 6.46 4.55
C PHE A 59 -0.65 7.79 5.17
N PRO A 60 -1.51 7.77 6.22
CA PRO A 60 -1.86 8.94 7.03
C PRO A 60 -0.75 9.48 7.93
N SER A 61 0.38 8.78 8.10
CA SER A 61 1.59 9.26 8.79
C SER A 61 2.78 8.34 8.51
N TYR A 62 4.01 8.89 8.59
CA TYR A 62 5.22 8.07 8.58
C TYR A 62 5.24 7.03 9.70
N TYR A 63 4.74 7.39 10.89
CA TYR A 63 4.61 6.46 12.01
C TYR A 63 3.80 5.21 11.63
N LEU A 64 2.61 5.38 11.03
CA LEU A 64 1.77 4.24 10.65
C LEU A 64 2.42 3.42 9.52
N MET A 65 3.05 4.08 8.55
CA MET A 65 3.81 3.41 7.49
C MET A 65 4.90 2.51 8.08
N ASP A 66 5.75 3.06 8.95
CA ASP A 66 6.87 2.33 9.55
C ASP A 66 6.37 1.13 10.37
N ARG A 67 5.28 1.29 11.15
CA ARG A 67 4.68 0.21 11.93
C ARG A 67 4.08 -0.90 11.07
N CYS A 68 3.45 -0.55 9.95
CA CYS A 68 2.93 -1.54 9.00
C CYS A 68 4.07 -2.30 8.30
N ILE A 69 5.07 -1.58 7.81
CA ILE A 69 6.23 -2.17 7.12
C ILE A 69 7.00 -3.10 8.08
N ALA A 70 7.24 -2.66 9.32
CA ALA A 70 7.85 -3.49 10.34
C ALA A 70 7.05 -4.77 10.55
N PHE A 71 5.73 -4.68 10.72
CA PHE A 71 4.85 -5.84 10.87
C PHE A 71 4.86 -6.76 9.64
N TRP A 72 4.89 -6.23 8.41
CA TRP A 72 4.91 -7.06 7.20
C TRP A 72 6.24 -7.78 6.97
N LYS A 73 7.33 -7.21 7.49
CA LYS A 73 8.67 -7.80 7.50
C LYS A 73 8.85 -8.77 8.67
N ASP A 74 8.12 -8.57 9.75
CA ASP A 74 8.14 -9.44 10.92
C ASP A 74 7.22 -10.65 10.66
N GLY A 75 7.80 -11.84 10.69
CA GLY A 75 7.11 -13.04 10.21
C GLY A 75 6.11 -13.55 11.24
N GLY A 76 4.84 -13.19 11.12
CA GLY A 76 3.80 -13.60 12.07
C GLY A 76 3.46 -15.10 12.05
N HIS A 77 3.85 -15.86 11.02
CA HIS A 77 3.55 -17.30 10.90
C HIS A 77 4.76 -18.08 10.37
N ARG A 78 5.22 -19.05 11.16
CA ARG A 78 6.44 -19.86 10.91
C ARG A 78 6.39 -20.73 9.64
N HIS A 79 5.23 -20.81 8.96
CA HIS A 79 5.00 -21.71 7.82
C HIS A 79 4.52 -21.01 6.54
N SER A 80 4.36 -19.68 6.54
CA SER A 80 3.91 -18.93 5.36
C SER A 80 4.86 -17.80 5.01
N MET A 81 5.05 -17.56 3.71
CA MET A 81 5.78 -16.41 3.19
C MET A 81 5.28 -15.10 3.80
N LYS A 82 6.21 -14.23 4.18
CA LYS A 82 5.86 -12.95 4.81
C LYS A 82 5.09 -12.06 3.84
N ILE A 83 4.25 -11.17 4.37
CA ILE A 83 3.53 -10.20 3.54
C ILE A 83 4.52 -9.37 2.71
N TRP A 84 5.60 -8.89 3.33
CA TRP A 84 6.62 -8.10 2.64
C TRP A 84 7.26 -8.86 1.46
N GLU A 85 7.52 -10.15 1.63
CA GLU A 85 8.09 -11.00 0.57
C GLU A 85 7.10 -11.21 -0.57
N ARG A 86 5.81 -11.43 -0.24
CA ARG A 86 4.74 -11.54 -1.24
C ARG A 86 4.59 -10.27 -2.06
N ILE A 87 4.64 -9.10 -1.42
CA ILE A 87 4.64 -7.80 -2.10
C ILE A 87 5.88 -7.70 -2.99
N SER A 88 7.06 -7.99 -2.45
CA SER A 88 8.34 -7.83 -3.16
C SER A 88 8.47 -8.72 -4.40
N LYS A 89 7.83 -9.89 -4.41
CA LYS A 89 7.73 -10.76 -5.59
C LYS A 89 6.89 -10.18 -6.72
N LEU A 90 5.89 -9.35 -6.39
CA LEU A 90 4.96 -8.77 -7.37
C LEU A 90 5.45 -7.41 -7.86
N LYS A 91 5.90 -6.55 -6.93
CA LYS A 91 6.38 -5.20 -7.21
C LYS A 91 7.52 -4.86 -6.27
N LYS A 92 8.59 -4.25 -6.78
CA LYS A 92 9.70 -3.77 -5.95
C LYS A 92 9.19 -2.67 -5.00
N PRO A 93 9.21 -2.86 -3.66
CA PRO A 93 8.79 -1.82 -2.73
C PRO A 93 9.86 -0.73 -2.68
N VAL A 94 9.43 0.51 -2.82
CA VAL A 94 10.27 1.71 -2.67
C VAL A 94 9.60 2.61 -1.65
N ILE A 95 10.31 2.92 -0.57
CA ILE A 95 9.86 3.85 0.46
C ILE A 95 10.41 5.22 0.06
N GLU A 96 9.54 6.19 -0.15
CA GLU A 96 9.98 7.56 -0.43
C GLU A 96 10.65 8.15 0.83
N LEU A 97 11.87 8.67 0.66
CA LEU A 97 12.65 9.25 1.74
C LEU A 97 12.01 10.56 2.23
N LYS A 98 12.26 10.89 3.51
CA LYS A 98 11.80 12.14 4.13
C LYS A 98 12.48 13.38 3.54
N ASP A 99 13.66 13.21 2.93
CA ASP A 99 14.46 14.29 2.37
C ASP A 99 14.30 14.43 0.83
N PRO A 100 13.88 15.62 0.34
CA PRO A 100 13.62 15.90 -1.09
C PRO A 100 14.79 15.71 -2.08
N PRO A 101 16.07 15.99 -1.78
CA PRO A 101 17.11 16.03 -2.82
C PRO A 101 17.43 14.67 -3.45
N LEU A 102 17.06 13.55 -2.83
CA LEU A 102 17.18 12.19 -3.40
C LEU A 102 15.94 11.74 -4.19
N PHE A 103 14.88 12.53 -4.21
CA PHE A 103 13.60 12.15 -4.81
C PHE A 103 13.68 11.89 -6.33
N PRO A 104 14.38 12.71 -7.14
CA PRO A 104 14.51 12.44 -8.58
C PRO A 104 15.22 11.10 -8.87
N ALA A 105 16.21 10.74 -8.05
CA ALA A 105 16.93 9.48 -8.20
C ALA A 105 16.08 8.25 -7.85
N ALA A 106 15.20 8.37 -6.84
CA ALA A 106 14.24 7.32 -6.49
C ALA A 106 13.13 7.16 -7.54
N MET A 107 12.76 8.25 -8.25
CA MET A 107 11.78 8.22 -9.34
C MET A 107 12.30 7.51 -10.60
N LEU A 108 13.62 7.50 -10.84
CA LEU A 108 14.27 6.72 -11.90
C LEU A 108 14.29 5.21 -11.62
N VAL A 109 13.95 4.79 -10.39
CA VAL A 109 13.76 3.38 -10.06
C VAL A 109 12.46 2.91 -10.68
N SER A 110 12.60 2.32 -11.87
CA SER A 110 11.68 1.45 -12.63
C SER A 110 10.18 1.70 -12.49
N ASN A 111 9.47 1.81 -13.62
CA ASN A 111 8.00 1.95 -13.67
C ASN A 111 7.23 0.79 -13.01
N ARG A 112 7.90 -0.30 -12.59
CA ARG A 112 7.30 -1.47 -11.92
C ARG A 112 7.54 -1.53 -10.40
N CYS A 113 7.31 -0.42 -9.69
CA CYS A 113 7.50 -0.35 -8.24
C CYS A 113 6.19 -0.08 -7.49
N LEU A 114 6.09 -0.63 -6.26
CA LEU A 114 5.14 -0.17 -5.25
C LEU A 114 5.80 0.98 -4.48
N ARG A 115 5.29 2.20 -4.62
CA ARG A 115 5.81 3.37 -3.91
C ARG A 115 4.97 3.65 -2.66
N LEU A 116 5.62 3.66 -1.50
CA LEU A 116 5.00 3.98 -0.21
C LEU A 116 5.42 5.40 0.19
N ARG A 117 4.44 6.28 0.42
CA ARG A 117 4.68 7.68 0.81
C ARG A 117 3.69 8.11 1.89
N PHE A 118 4.09 9.08 2.71
CA PHE A 118 3.17 9.90 3.50
C PHE A 118 2.70 11.13 2.70
N PHE A 119 1.41 11.47 2.77
CA PHE A 119 0.87 12.69 2.17
C PHE A 119 0.85 13.83 3.20
N VAL A 120 1.54 14.92 2.91
CA VAL A 120 1.29 16.23 3.53
C VAL A 120 0.55 17.03 2.46
N PHE A 121 -0.64 17.56 2.80
CA PHE A 121 -1.35 18.49 1.92
C PHE A 121 -0.54 19.78 1.74
#